data_AF-A0A257VR30-F1
#
_entry.id   AF-A0A257VR30-F1
#
_cell.length_a   1.000
_cell.length_b   1.000
_cell.length_c   1.000
_cell.angle_alpha   90.00
_cell.angle_beta   90.00
_cell.angle_gamma   90.00
#
_symmetry.space_group_name_H-M   'P 1'
#
loop_
_entity.id
_entity.type
_entity.pdbx_description
1 polymer ?
#
loop_
_entity_poly.entity_id
_entity_poly.type
_entity_poly.pdbx_seq_one_letter_code
_entity_poly.pdbx_strand_id
1 'polypeptide(L)'
;LRFRDGRQEWRRLVATFWSRYRHTVDSGDNQSVNSASTTGRAVRHLAGCLLARVDGKSTVDYLTEPWQLDFIRQIALEWFEEAPLTLDHALDAYFD
;
A
#
# COMPACT_ATOMS: atom_id res chain seq x y z
N LEU A 1 14.90 -0.23 21.02
CA LEU A 1 13.52 0.01 21.53
C LEU A 1 12.69 0.95 20.65
N ARG A 2 13.23 2.01 20.01
CA ARG A 2 12.46 2.94 19.14
C ARG A 2 11.85 2.35 17.84
N PHE A 3 12.47 1.34 17.22
CA PHE A 3 12.02 0.80 15.93
C PHE A 3 10.75 -0.06 15.98
N ARG A 4 10.43 -0.66 17.13
CA ARG A 4 9.21 -1.47 17.30
C ARG A 4 7.97 -0.58 17.43
N ASP A 5 8.15 0.59 18.02
CA ASP A 5 7.10 1.59 18.24
C ASP A 5 6.69 2.27 16.93
N GLY A 6 7.66 2.64 16.09
CA GLY A 6 7.40 3.29 14.80
C GLY A 6 6.63 2.43 13.80
N ARG A 7 6.89 1.12 13.74
CA ARG A 7 6.16 0.20 12.85
C ARG A 7 4.71 0.01 13.27
N GLN A 8 4.46 -0.13 14.58
CA GLN A 8 3.10 -0.27 15.12
C GLN A 8 2.30 1.02 14.95
N GLU A 9 2.94 2.18 15.16
CA GLU A 9 2.29 3.47 14.93
C GLU A 9 1.96 3.70 13.46
N TRP A 10 2.89 3.37 12.55
CA TRP A 10 2.63 3.44 11.12
C TRP A 10 1.49 2.50 10.69
N ARG A 11 1.46 1.26 11.20
CA ARG A 11 0.37 0.30 10.95
C ARG A 11 -0.97 0.87 11.43
N ARG A 12 -1.01 1.48 12.61
CA ARG A 12 -2.22 2.16 13.12
C ARG A 12 -2.65 3.31 12.24
N LEU A 13 -1.72 4.15 11.78
CA LEU A 13 -2.03 5.28 10.90
C LEU A 13 -2.65 4.81 9.59
N VAL A 14 -2.03 3.82 8.93
CA VAL A 14 -2.53 3.27 7.67
C VAL A 14 -3.89 2.59 7.86
N ALA A 15 -4.06 1.77 8.90
CA ALA A 15 -5.33 1.12 9.22
C ALA A 15 -6.44 2.14 9.52
N THR A 16 -6.13 3.19 10.27
CA THR A 16 -7.09 4.26 10.63
C THR A 16 -7.50 5.04 9.39
N PHE A 17 -6.53 5.48 8.57
CA PHE A 17 -6.81 6.18 7.32
C PHE A 17 -7.69 5.32 6.40
N TRP A 18 -7.32 4.06 6.20
CA TRP A 18 -8.04 3.16 5.30
C TRP A 18 -9.47 2.89 5.77
N SER A 19 -9.66 2.63 7.05
CA SER A 19 -10.98 2.45 7.66
C SER A 19 -11.88 3.67 7.41
N ARG A 20 -11.36 4.88 7.61
CA ARG A 20 -12.10 6.14 7.40
C ARG A 20 -12.38 6.42 5.92
N TYR A 21 -11.40 6.19 5.05
CA TYR A 21 -11.56 6.33 3.61
C TYR A 21 -12.68 5.41 3.10
N ARG A 22 -12.64 4.12 3.46
CA ARG A 22 -13.68 3.16 3.08
C ARG A 22 -15.05 3.57 3.61
N HIS A 23 -15.17 3.91 4.89
CA HIS A 23 -16.44 4.37 5.44
C HIS A 23 -17.00 5.55 4.64
N THR A 24 -16.15 6.47 4.17
CA THR A 24 -16.58 7.63 3.37
C THR A 24 -17.02 7.22 1.96
N VAL A 25 -16.28 6.32 1.31
CA VAL A 25 -16.61 5.81 -0.03
C VAL A 25 -17.88 4.95 -0.02
N ASP A 26 -18.09 4.16 1.04
CA ASP A 26 -19.20 3.22 1.19
C ASP A 26 -20.49 3.86 1.71
N SER A 27 -20.40 5.02 2.35
CA SER A 27 -21.59 5.73 2.86
C SER A 27 -22.40 6.45 1.76
N GLY A 28 -21.95 6.43 0.50
CA GLY A 28 -22.72 6.92 -0.65
C GLY A 28 -23.39 5.79 -1.44
N ASP A 29 -24.20 6.13 -2.44
CA ASP A 29 -24.83 5.19 -3.40
C ASP A 29 -23.82 4.36 -4.25
N ASN A 30 -22.53 4.42 -3.93
CA ASN A 30 -21.39 3.86 -4.67
C ASN A 30 -21.04 2.42 -4.27
N GLN A 31 -22.06 1.57 -4.09
CA GLN A 31 -21.88 0.18 -3.69
C GLN A 31 -21.02 -0.64 -4.70
N SER A 32 -20.88 -0.18 -5.94
CA SER A 32 -20.07 -0.80 -7.01
C SER A 32 -18.56 -0.57 -6.90
N VAL A 33 -18.11 0.42 -6.12
CA VAL A 33 -16.68 0.75 -6.00
C VAL A 33 -15.93 -0.27 -5.14
N ASN A 34 -16.63 -0.99 -4.27
CA ASN A 34 -16.03 -1.84 -3.26
C ASN A 34 -15.94 -3.34 -3.62
N SER A 35 -16.05 -3.66 -4.92
CA SER A 35 -15.87 -5.05 -5.36
C SER A 35 -14.41 -5.50 -5.21
N ALA A 36 -14.18 -6.79 -4.90
CA ALA A 36 -12.84 -7.36 -4.79
C ALA A 36 -12.01 -7.17 -6.09
N SER A 37 -12.67 -7.11 -7.25
CA SER A 37 -12.01 -6.83 -8.53
C SER A 37 -11.55 -5.38 -8.64
N THR A 38 -12.27 -4.41 -8.06
CA THR A 38 -11.84 -3.02 -7.96
C THR A 38 -10.62 -2.90 -7.06
N THR A 39 -10.63 -3.55 -5.90
CA THR A 39 -9.48 -3.56 -4.97
C THR A 39 -8.24 -4.16 -5.62
N GLY A 40 -8.35 -5.33 -6.26
CA GLY A 40 -7.22 -5.95 -6.94
C GLY A 40 -6.63 -5.08 -8.06
N ARG A 41 -7.47 -4.34 -8.81
CA ARG A 41 -7.00 -3.37 -9.80
C ARG A 41 -6.31 -2.17 -9.16
N ALA A 42 -6.85 -1.65 -8.06
CA ALA A 42 -6.26 -0.52 -7.34
C ALA A 42 -4.88 -0.88 -6.78
N VAL A 43 -4.71 -2.09 -6.24
CA VAL A 43 -3.43 -2.57 -5.71
C VAL A 43 -2.38 -2.74 -6.82
N ARG A 44 -2.72 -3.36 -7.96
CA ARG A 44 -1.79 -3.43 -9.11
C ARG A 44 -1.42 -2.05 -9.64
N HIS A 45 -2.39 -1.12 -9.67
CA HIS A 45 -2.11 0.25 -10.09
C HIS A 45 -1.15 0.95 -9.13
N LEU A 46 -1.35 0.81 -7.81
CA LEU A 46 -0.43 1.30 -6.79
C LEU A 46 0.97 0.70 -6.96
N ALA A 47 1.07 -0.61 -7.21
CA ALA A 47 2.34 -1.28 -7.49
C ALA A 47 3.08 -0.66 -8.68
N GLY A 48 2.38 -0.42 -9.80
CA GLY A 48 2.95 0.28 -10.95
C GLY A 48 3.40 1.71 -10.62
N CYS A 49 2.63 2.45 -9.81
CA CYS A 49 3.04 3.77 -9.33
C CYS A 49 4.29 3.71 -8.46
N LEU A 50 4.41 2.74 -7.56
CA LEU A 50 5.59 2.56 -6.71
C LEU A 50 6.83 2.28 -7.56
N LEU A 51 6.75 1.37 -8.53
CA LEU A 51 7.84 1.10 -9.48
C LEU A 51 8.28 2.38 -10.22
N ALA A 52 7.33 3.19 -10.69
CA ALA A 52 7.64 4.46 -11.33
C ALA A 52 8.31 5.47 -10.38
N ARG A 53 8.09 5.36 -9.06
CA ARG A 53 8.73 6.21 -8.04
C ARG A 53 10.09 5.69 -7.57
N VAL A 54 10.41 4.41 -7.75
CA VAL A 54 11.73 3.87 -7.38
C VAL A 54 12.68 3.78 -8.57
N ASP A 55 12.18 3.41 -9.76
CA ASP A 55 12.98 3.14 -10.96
C ASP A 55 12.70 4.10 -12.12
N GLY A 56 11.67 4.95 -12.00
CA GLY A 56 11.22 5.84 -13.07
C GLY A 56 11.79 7.25 -13.01
N LYS A 57 11.19 8.15 -13.80
CA LYS A 57 11.62 9.56 -13.92
C LYS A 57 11.19 10.45 -12.74
N SER A 58 10.38 9.93 -11.82
CA SER A 58 9.85 10.67 -10.66
C SER A 58 10.33 10.01 -9.37
N THR A 59 11.64 9.88 -9.22
CA THR A 59 12.25 9.29 -8.02
C THR A 59 11.87 10.07 -6.77
N VAL A 60 11.67 9.36 -5.67
CA VAL A 60 11.35 9.96 -4.37
C VAL A 60 12.62 10.32 -3.61
N ASP A 61 12.86 11.61 -3.38
CA ASP A 61 14.11 12.11 -2.78
C ASP A 61 14.20 11.90 -1.26
N TYR A 62 13.13 11.40 -0.62
CA TYR A 62 13.07 11.15 0.82
C TYR A 62 13.43 9.71 1.21
N LEU A 63 13.69 8.82 0.24
CA LEU A 63 14.23 7.49 0.49
C LEU A 63 15.76 7.58 0.45
N THR A 64 16.34 7.95 1.58
CA THR A 64 17.76 8.28 1.69
C THR A 64 18.65 7.06 1.79
N GLU A 65 18.09 5.91 2.16
CA GLU A 65 18.84 4.68 2.33
C GLU A 65 18.54 3.68 1.18
N PRO A 66 19.56 3.09 0.54
CA PRO A 66 19.36 2.17 -0.59
C PRO A 66 18.39 1.01 -0.30
N TRP A 67 18.41 0.48 0.93
CA TRP A 67 17.53 -0.62 1.34
C TRP A 67 16.04 -0.25 1.27
N GLN A 68 15.68 1.03 1.38
CA GLN A 68 14.29 1.48 1.31
C GLN A 68 13.74 1.38 -0.11
N LEU A 69 14.56 1.72 -1.10
CA LEU A 69 14.22 1.59 -2.52
C LEU A 69 14.07 0.12 -2.89
N ASP A 70 15.01 -0.72 -2.46
CA ASP A 70 14.98 -2.16 -2.72
C ASP A 70 13.77 -2.83 -2.07
N PHE A 71 13.44 -2.44 -0.83
CA PHE A 71 12.26 -2.91 -0.13
C PHE A 71 10.97 -2.56 -0.87
N ILE A 72 10.80 -1.29 -1.28
CA ILE A 72 9.60 -0.85 -2.01
C ILE A 72 9.53 -1.52 -3.38
N ARG A 73 10.66 -1.69 -4.08
CA ARG A 73 10.71 -2.38 -5.37
C ARG A 73 10.25 -3.83 -5.24
N GLN A 74 10.72 -4.54 -4.22
CA GLN A 74 10.32 -5.93 -3.99
C GLN A 74 8.80 -6.04 -3.77
N ILE A 75 8.23 -5.23 -2.87
CA ILE A 75 6.79 -5.20 -2.61
C ILE A 75 6.00 -4.89 -3.89
N ALA A 76 6.46 -3.89 -4.64
CA ALA A 76 5.78 -3.46 -5.84
C ALA A 76 5.81 -4.53 -6.95
N LEU A 77 6.91 -5.27 -7.11
CA LEU A 77 6.97 -6.40 -8.05
C LEU A 77 6.02 -7.53 -7.62
N GLU A 78 6.05 -7.91 -6.34
CA GLU A 78 5.17 -8.95 -5.78
C GLU A 78 3.69 -8.59 -6.02
N TRP A 79 3.28 -7.34 -5.74
CA TRP A 79 1.90 -6.89 -5.94
C TRP A 79 1.52 -6.68 -7.41
N PHE A 80 2.48 -6.44 -8.29
CA PHE A 80 2.21 -6.30 -9.71
C PHE A 80 1.86 -7.66 -10.33
N GLU A 81 2.60 -8.70 -9.95
CA GLU A 81 2.38 -10.09 -10.38
C GLU A 81 1.15 -10.69 -9.69
N GLU A 82 1.10 -10.63 -8.36
CA GLU A 82 0.05 -11.21 -7.53
C GLU A 82 -0.46 -10.19 -6.51
N ALA A 83 -1.38 -9.34 -6.96
CA ALA A 83 -2.00 -8.36 -6.08
C ALA A 83 -2.82 -9.03 -4.96
N PRO A 84 -2.62 -8.65 -3.69
CA PRO A 84 -3.47 -9.11 -2.60
C PRO A 84 -4.94 -8.74 -2.85
N LEU A 85 -5.83 -9.67 -2.48
CA LEU A 85 -7.28 -9.53 -2.66
C LEU A 85 -7.86 -8.37 -1.83
N THR A 86 -7.20 -8.01 -0.73
CA THR A 86 -7.58 -6.90 0.14
C THR A 86 -6.34 -6.14 0.60
N LEU A 87 -6.50 -4.85 0.92
CA LEU A 87 -5.42 -4.05 1.48
C LEU A 87 -5.01 -4.54 2.87
N ASP A 88 -5.94 -5.13 3.64
CA ASP A 88 -5.64 -5.70 4.96
C ASP A 88 -4.64 -6.86 4.82
N HIS A 89 -4.85 -7.76 3.85
CA HIS A 89 -3.91 -8.84 3.55
C HIS A 89 -2.55 -8.31 3.08
N ALA A 90 -2.55 -7.19 2.36
CA ALA A 90 -1.33 -6.50 1.95
C ALA A 90 -0.55 -5.93 3.14
N LEU A 91 -1.22 -5.48 4.20
CA LEU A 91 -0.59 -4.90 5.39
C LEU A 91 -0.09 -5.98 6.34
N ASP A 92 -0.78 -7.11 6.47
CA ASP A 92 -0.35 -8.18 7.36
C ASP A 92 0.96 -8.84 6.87
N ALA A 93 1.15 -8.98 5.55
CA ALA A 93 2.32 -9.64 4.97
C ALA A 93 3.69 -8.97 5.28
N TYR A 94 3.73 -7.68 5.62
CA TYR A 94 5.00 -6.94 5.80
C TYR A 94 5.19 -6.34 7.20
N PHE A 95 4.22 -6.50 8.12
CA PHE A 95 4.24 -5.89 9.45
C PHE A 95 4.22 -6.88 10.63
N ASP A 96 4.51 -8.17 10.38
CA ASP A 96 4.74 -9.19 11.41
C ASP A 96 6.20 -9.25 11.91
#